data_AF-A0A6M0G5B8-F1
#
_entry.id   AF-A0A6M0G5B8-F1
#
_cell.length_a   1.000
_cell.length_b   1.000
_cell.length_c   1.000
_cell.angle_alpha   90.00
_cell.angle_beta   90.00
_cell.angle_gamma   90.00
#
_symmetry.space_group_name_H-M   'P 1'
#
loop_
_entity.id
_entity.type
_entity.pdbx_description
1 polymer ?
#
loop_
_entity_poly.entity_id
_entity_poly.type
_entity_poly.pdbx_seq_one_letter_code
_entity_poly.pdbx_strand_id
1 'polypeptide(L)'
;MGLFEDLNNFLEQRLDEFLRNNPHLELQALEEQLREQEEDTLRLLADLQLQEKRLQDEILAIAQEIQQWHRRIEKAKSHGRLDLAQPAQEREAALLRQGNQRWGQMEGLKQRIAQAKELISQIQTRRTQVRAKATEAKATRANTQQAKQRWETFGWNQSSNSNTPSGADSLDEKFRRWEMDEELEQMKRNMGR
;
A
#
# COMPACT_ATOMS: atom_id res chain seq x y z
N MET A 1 -20.38 -16.09 -4.23
CA MET A 1 -19.85 -15.42 -3.05
C MET A 1 -18.43 -15.89 -2.87
N GLY A 2 -17.50 -15.13 -3.44
CA GLY A 2 -16.09 -15.53 -3.54
C GLY A 2 -15.34 -15.20 -2.25
N LEU A 3 -14.29 -15.95 -1.95
CA LEU A 3 -13.32 -15.62 -0.89
C LEU A 3 -12.81 -14.17 -0.95
N PHE A 4 -12.86 -13.56 -2.15
CA PHE A 4 -12.59 -12.14 -2.40
C PHE A 4 -13.62 -11.18 -1.79
N GLU A 5 -14.92 -11.47 -1.87
CA GLU A 5 -15.98 -10.66 -1.27
C GLU A 5 -15.91 -10.73 0.25
N ASP A 6 -15.67 -11.92 0.79
CA ASP A 6 -15.57 -12.14 2.23
C ASP A 6 -14.31 -11.46 2.81
N LEU A 7 -13.19 -11.46 2.08
CA LEU A 7 -11.98 -10.73 2.47
C LEU A 7 -12.17 -9.21 2.38
N ASN A 8 -12.89 -8.73 1.35
CA ASN A 8 -13.14 -7.30 1.17
C ASN A 8 -14.04 -6.76 2.29
N ASN A 9 -15.12 -7.49 2.63
CA ASN A 9 -16.02 -7.17 3.73
C ASN A 9 -15.33 -7.26 5.10
N PHE A 10 -14.46 -8.26 5.30
CA PHE A 10 -13.68 -8.41 6.52
C PHE A 10 -12.68 -7.26 6.71
N LEU A 11 -12.03 -6.83 5.62
CA LEU A 11 -11.11 -5.70 5.65
C LEU A 11 -11.84 -4.37 5.83
N GLU A 12 -13.02 -4.18 5.25
CA GLU A 12 -13.86 -2.99 5.49
C GLU A 12 -14.29 -2.87 6.95
N GLN A 13 -14.85 -3.94 7.53
CA GLN A 13 -15.26 -3.94 8.94
C GLN A 13 -14.08 -3.70 9.89
N ARG A 14 -12.94 -4.35 9.64
CA ARG A 14 -11.72 -4.08 10.43
C ARG A 14 -11.21 -2.68 10.22
N LEU A 15 -11.24 -2.13 9.00
CA LEU A 15 -10.82 -0.75 8.72
C LEU A 15 -11.65 0.26 9.50
N ASP A 16 -12.98 0.11 9.55
CA ASP A 16 -13.86 1.05 10.26
C ASP A 16 -13.62 1.03 11.78
N GLU A 17 -13.34 -0.14 12.34
CA GLU A 17 -13.01 -0.29 13.75
C GLU A 17 -11.59 0.22 14.07
N PHE A 18 -10.63 0.00 13.17
CA PHE A 18 -9.23 0.46 13.24
C PHE A 18 -9.13 1.99 13.10
N LEU A 19 -9.95 2.58 12.23
CA LEU A 19 -10.01 4.03 12.02
C LEU A 19 -10.58 4.81 13.23
N ARG A 20 -11.21 4.14 14.21
CA ARG A 20 -11.75 4.82 15.40
C ARG A 20 -10.70 5.13 16.47
N ASN A 21 -9.66 4.32 16.59
CA ASN A 21 -8.76 4.39 17.75
C ASN A 21 -7.51 5.24 17.49
N ASN A 22 -6.81 5.11 16.36
CA ASN A 22 -5.70 6.01 15.95
C ASN A 22 -5.44 5.97 14.42
N PRO A 23 -6.39 6.43 13.57
CA PRO A 23 -6.47 6.19 12.11
C PRO A 23 -5.29 6.62 11.23
N HIS A 24 -4.29 7.32 11.76
CA HIS A 24 -3.27 8.01 10.98
C HIS A 24 -1.90 7.33 11.08
N LEU A 25 -1.50 6.94 12.29
CA LEU A 25 -0.28 6.17 12.52
C LEU A 25 -0.38 4.78 11.86
N GLU A 26 -1.57 4.20 11.93
CA GLU A 26 -1.88 2.89 11.36
C GLU A 26 -1.99 2.88 9.83
N LEU A 27 -2.61 3.90 9.22
CA LEU A 27 -2.64 4.02 7.75
C LEU A 27 -1.24 4.31 7.18
N GLN A 28 -0.41 5.06 7.89
CA GLN A 28 0.98 5.28 7.51
C GLN A 28 1.81 3.99 7.61
N ALA A 29 1.63 3.20 8.68
CA ALA A 29 2.28 1.90 8.81
C ALA A 29 1.84 0.93 7.70
N LEU A 30 0.55 0.90 7.36
CA LEU A 30 0.01 0.09 6.28
C LEU A 30 0.54 0.52 4.91
N GLU A 31 0.69 1.83 4.67
CA GLU A 31 1.30 2.34 3.43
C GLU A 31 2.76 1.88 3.29
N GLU A 32 3.53 1.93 4.38
CA GLU A 32 4.93 1.49 4.37
C GLU A 32 5.04 -0.03 4.16
N GLN A 33 4.17 -0.83 4.79
CA GLN A 33 4.10 -2.26 4.55
C GLN A 33 3.77 -2.60 3.09
N LEU A 34 2.80 -1.89 2.49
CA LEU A 34 2.45 -2.08 1.08
C LEU A 34 3.61 -1.68 0.15
N ARG A 35 4.37 -0.65 0.53
CA ARG A 35 5.57 -0.24 -0.22
C ARG A 35 6.67 -1.30 -0.15
N GLU A 36 6.97 -1.83 1.04
CA GLU A 36 7.95 -2.90 1.23
C GLU A 36 7.55 -4.15 0.43
N GLN A 37 6.28 -4.55 0.51
CA GLN A 37 5.74 -5.66 -0.29
C GLN A 37 5.86 -5.42 -1.80
N GLU A 38 5.63 -4.20 -2.28
CA GLU A 38 5.84 -3.86 -3.69
C GLU A 38 7.31 -4.03 -4.08
N GLU A 39 8.24 -3.48 -3.29
CA GLU A 39 9.68 -3.56 -3.54
C GLU A 39 10.18 -5.02 -3.57
N ASP A 40 9.75 -5.83 -2.62
CA ASP A 40 10.09 -7.26 -2.57
C ASP A 40 9.48 -8.05 -3.74
N THR A 41 8.23 -7.74 -4.11
CA THR A 41 7.60 -8.41 -5.26
C THR A 41 8.27 -8.01 -6.58
N LEU A 42 8.75 -6.77 -6.70
CA LEU A 42 9.54 -6.31 -7.85
C LEU A 42 10.89 -7.02 -7.93
N ARG A 43 11.58 -7.22 -6.80
CA ARG A 43 12.82 -8.01 -6.74
C ARG A 43 12.57 -9.45 -7.17
N LEU A 44 11.53 -10.08 -6.63
CA LEU A 44 11.12 -11.43 -7.02
C LEU A 44 10.83 -11.52 -8.53
N LEU A 45 10.13 -10.53 -9.09
CA LEU A 45 9.85 -10.50 -10.53
C LEU A 45 11.14 -10.42 -11.36
N ALA A 46 12.11 -9.59 -10.95
CA ALA A 46 13.40 -9.47 -11.63
C ALA A 46 14.19 -10.80 -11.58
N ASP A 47 14.20 -11.47 -10.42
CA ASP A 47 14.85 -12.77 -10.25
C ASP A 47 14.21 -13.86 -11.12
N LEU A 48 12.87 -13.88 -11.17
CA LEU A 48 12.14 -14.80 -12.04
C LEU A 48 12.48 -14.53 -13.51
N GLN A 49 12.46 -13.27 -13.96
CA GLN A 49 12.82 -12.94 -15.35
C GLN A 49 14.26 -13.33 -15.70
N LEU A 50 15.20 -13.21 -14.76
CA LEU A 50 16.57 -13.67 -14.97
C LEU A 50 16.64 -15.20 -15.13
N GLN A 51 15.91 -15.94 -14.30
CA GLN A 51 15.81 -17.39 -14.39
C GLN A 51 15.13 -17.84 -15.69
N GLU A 52 14.10 -17.12 -16.15
CA GLU A 52 13.46 -17.37 -17.45
C GLU A 52 14.47 -17.29 -18.60
N LYS A 53 15.27 -16.22 -18.64
CA LYS A 53 16.31 -16.02 -19.66
C LYS A 53 17.35 -17.13 -19.64
N ARG A 54 17.81 -17.53 -18.45
CA ARG A 54 18.77 -18.65 -18.32
C ARG A 54 18.20 -19.95 -18.88
N LEU A 55 16.94 -20.27 -18.57
CA LEU A 55 16.27 -21.44 -19.14
C LEU A 55 16.11 -21.33 -20.65
N GLN A 56 15.82 -20.14 -21.18
CA GLN A 56 15.75 -19.91 -22.62
C GLN A 56 17.10 -20.19 -23.29
N ASP A 57 18.19 -19.68 -22.72
CA ASP A 57 19.54 -19.91 -23.24
C ASP A 57 19.92 -21.39 -23.18
N GLU A 58 19.60 -22.09 -22.08
CA GLU A 58 19.81 -23.55 -21.96
C GLU A 58 19.02 -24.34 -23.02
N ILE A 59 17.76 -23.99 -23.26
CA ILE A 59 16.93 -24.66 -24.27
C ILE A 59 17.48 -24.42 -25.68
N LEU A 60 17.94 -23.19 -25.97
CA LEU A 60 18.56 -22.87 -27.25
C LEU A 60 19.87 -23.66 -27.45
N ALA A 61 20.69 -23.79 -26.40
CA ALA A 61 21.90 -24.61 -26.46
C ALA A 61 21.58 -26.10 -26.74
N ILE A 62 20.59 -26.67 -26.02
CA ILE A 62 20.12 -28.04 -26.25
C ILE A 62 19.60 -28.20 -27.69
N ALA A 63 18.84 -27.25 -28.21
CA ALA A 63 18.33 -27.28 -29.58
C ALA A 63 19.46 -27.29 -30.62
N GLN A 64 20.52 -26.50 -30.40
CA GLN A 64 21.70 -26.52 -31.26
C GLN A 64 22.45 -27.85 -31.20
N GLU A 65 22.58 -28.46 -30.03
CA GLU A 65 23.17 -29.79 -29.89
C GLU A 65 22.35 -30.86 -30.61
N ILE A 66 21.03 -30.84 -30.48
CA ILE A 66 20.12 -31.73 -31.21
C ILE A 66 20.35 -31.61 -32.71
N GLN A 67 20.41 -30.39 -33.25
CA GLN A 67 20.68 -30.17 -34.67
C GLN A 67 22.04 -30.75 -35.12
N GLN A 68 23.07 -30.63 -34.29
CA GLN A 68 24.38 -31.21 -34.59
C GLN A 68 24.34 -32.74 -34.62
N TRP A 69 23.71 -33.37 -33.63
CA TRP A 69 23.57 -34.82 -33.56
C TRP A 69 22.70 -35.35 -34.70
N HIS A 70 21.61 -34.66 -35.02
CA HIS A 70 20.76 -34.99 -36.16
C HIS A 70 21.54 -35.06 -37.46
N ARG A 71 22.35 -34.03 -37.77
CA ARG A 71 23.22 -34.03 -38.96
C ARG A 71 24.24 -35.17 -38.96
N ARG A 72 24.79 -35.52 -37.79
CA ARG A 72 25.75 -36.65 -37.65
C ARG A 72 25.06 -37.99 -37.89
N ILE A 73 23.84 -38.16 -37.40
CA ILE A 73 23.03 -39.36 -37.60
C ILE A 73 22.73 -39.55 -39.08
N GLU A 74 22.27 -38.50 -39.76
CA GLU A 74 21.96 -38.58 -41.20
C GLU A 74 23.21 -38.91 -42.03
N LYS A 75 24.36 -38.31 -41.68
CA LYS A 75 25.64 -38.67 -42.31
C LYS A 75 26.04 -40.13 -42.03
N ALA A 76 25.87 -40.63 -40.81
CA ALA A 76 26.20 -42.01 -40.47
C ALA A 76 25.31 -43.01 -41.23
N LYS A 77 24.01 -42.73 -41.32
CA LYS A 77 23.05 -43.52 -42.09
C LYS A 77 23.37 -43.52 -43.58
N SER A 78 23.70 -42.37 -44.17
CA SER A 78 24.01 -42.27 -45.61
C SER A 78 25.26 -43.06 -46.01
N HIS A 79 26.18 -43.29 -45.07
CA HIS A 79 27.37 -44.11 -45.26
C HIS A 79 27.22 -45.57 -44.76
N GLY A 80 26.01 -46.00 -44.38
CA GLY A 80 25.76 -47.36 -43.89
C GLY A 80 26.41 -47.69 -42.54
N ARG A 81 26.88 -46.69 -41.80
CA ARG A 81 27.52 -46.84 -40.47
C ARG A 81 26.49 -46.84 -39.36
N LEU A 82 25.68 -47.90 -39.33
CA LEU A 82 24.61 -48.07 -38.33
C LEU A 82 25.15 -48.19 -36.90
N ASP A 83 26.37 -48.71 -36.74
CA ASP A 83 27.13 -48.77 -35.49
C ASP A 83 27.30 -47.40 -34.83
N LEU A 84 27.44 -46.34 -35.65
CA LEU A 84 27.55 -44.95 -35.17
C LEU A 84 26.19 -44.25 -35.13
N ALA A 85 25.26 -44.62 -36.01
CA ALA A 85 23.93 -44.00 -36.08
C ALA A 85 23.08 -44.31 -34.85
N GLN A 86 23.06 -45.57 -34.39
CA GLN A 86 22.25 -46.00 -33.23
C GLN A 86 22.58 -45.25 -31.93
N PRO A 87 23.85 -45.21 -31.44
CA PRO A 87 24.17 -44.48 -30.22
C PRO A 87 23.99 -42.95 -30.38
N ALA A 88 24.16 -42.42 -31.59
CA ALA A 88 23.88 -41.01 -31.85
C ALA A 88 22.38 -40.68 -31.74
N GLN A 89 21.50 -41.56 -32.22
CA GLN A 89 20.04 -41.44 -32.07
C GLN A 89 19.61 -41.49 -30.60
N GLU A 90 20.20 -42.37 -29.79
CA GLU A 90 19.94 -42.42 -28.35
C GLU A 90 20.31 -41.10 -27.66
N ARG A 91 21.45 -40.50 -28.07
CA ARG A 91 21.90 -39.21 -27.56
C ARG A 91 20.99 -38.06 -27.98
N GLU A 92 20.54 -38.03 -29.23
CA GLU A 92 19.53 -37.07 -29.71
C GLU A 92 18.22 -37.20 -28.91
N ALA A 93 17.74 -38.43 -28.70
CA ALA A 93 16.54 -38.68 -27.91
C ALA A 93 16.70 -38.24 -26.44
N ALA A 94 17.89 -38.42 -25.85
CA ALA A 94 18.19 -37.93 -24.51
C ALA A 94 18.15 -36.39 -24.43
N LEU A 95 18.75 -35.71 -25.41
CA LEU A 95 18.72 -34.24 -25.50
C LEU A 95 17.29 -33.72 -25.69
N LEU A 96 16.47 -34.38 -26.51
CA LEU A 96 15.05 -34.01 -26.69
C LEU A 96 14.27 -34.12 -25.37
N ARG A 97 14.48 -35.20 -24.60
CA ARG A 97 13.87 -35.35 -23.27
C ARG A 97 14.33 -34.25 -22.31
N GLN A 98 15.61 -33.92 -22.31
CA GLN A 98 16.17 -32.84 -21.49
C GLN A 98 15.58 -31.48 -21.89
N GLY A 99 15.48 -31.19 -23.19
CA GLY A 99 14.86 -29.97 -23.72
C GLY A 99 13.40 -29.84 -23.27
N ASN A 100 12.62 -30.92 -23.35
CA ASN A 100 11.24 -30.94 -22.88
C ASN A 100 11.12 -30.68 -21.37
N GLN A 101 12.03 -31.23 -20.56
CA GLN A 101 12.04 -30.95 -19.12
C GLN A 101 12.33 -29.47 -18.83
N ARG A 102 13.31 -28.87 -19.53
CA ARG A 102 13.62 -27.44 -19.40
C ARG A 102 12.47 -26.56 -19.87
N TRP A 103 11.78 -26.94 -20.94
CA TRP A 103 10.58 -26.24 -21.40
C TRP A 103 9.46 -26.26 -20.37
N GLY A 104 9.21 -27.42 -19.73
CA GLY A 104 8.23 -27.52 -18.64
C GLY A 104 8.57 -26.63 -17.44
N GLN A 105 9.86 -26.53 -17.09
CA GLN A 105 10.33 -25.60 -16.04
C GLN A 105 10.08 -24.14 -16.43
N MET A 106 10.37 -23.77 -17.69
CA MET A 106 10.12 -22.43 -18.21
C MET A 106 8.64 -22.06 -18.15
N GLU A 107 7.75 -22.98 -18.53
CA GLU A 107 6.31 -22.72 -18.53
C GLU A 107 5.78 -22.46 -17.12
N GLY A 108 6.20 -23.27 -16.13
CA GLY A 108 5.86 -23.02 -14.73
C GLY A 108 6.41 -21.69 -14.21
N LEU A 109 7.59 -21.28 -14.72
CA LEU A 109 8.19 -20.02 -14.36
C LEU A 109 7.44 -18.82 -14.98
N LYS A 110 6.99 -18.92 -16.23
CA LYS A 110 6.12 -17.92 -16.88
C LYS A 110 4.82 -17.70 -16.10
N GLN A 111 4.22 -18.77 -15.60
CA GLN A 111 3.02 -18.68 -14.75
C GLN A 111 3.31 -17.89 -13.46
N ARG A 112 4.44 -18.16 -12.80
CA ARG A 112 4.87 -17.40 -11.60
C ARG A 112 5.14 -15.93 -11.92
N ILE A 113 5.74 -15.63 -13.07
CA ILE A 113 5.93 -14.24 -13.55
C ILE A 113 4.58 -13.54 -13.71
N ALA A 114 3.59 -14.20 -14.32
CA ALA A 114 2.25 -13.63 -14.48
C ALA A 114 1.59 -13.35 -13.12
N GLN A 115 1.69 -14.29 -12.18
CA GLN A 115 1.19 -14.12 -10.81
C GLN A 115 1.87 -12.96 -10.07
N ALA A 116 3.20 -12.82 -10.20
CA ALA A 116 3.93 -11.71 -9.58
C ALA A 116 3.51 -10.34 -10.15
N LYS A 117 3.29 -10.25 -11.47
CA LYS A 117 2.77 -9.02 -12.10
C LYS A 117 1.37 -8.66 -11.62
N GLU A 118 0.50 -9.65 -11.51
CA GLU A 118 -0.85 -9.48 -10.97
C GLU A 118 -0.79 -8.99 -9.52
N LEU A 119 0.07 -9.58 -8.69
CA LEU A 119 0.26 -9.17 -7.30
C LEU A 119 0.75 -7.72 -7.19
N ILE A 120 1.70 -7.30 -8.03
CA ILE A 120 2.17 -5.90 -8.07
C ILE A 120 1.00 -4.95 -8.38
N SER A 121 0.18 -5.26 -9.38
CA SER A 121 -1.01 -4.45 -9.74
C SER A 121 -1.97 -4.30 -8.56
N GLN A 122 -2.21 -5.40 -7.83
CA GLN A 122 -3.06 -5.40 -6.64
C GLN A 122 -2.47 -4.56 -5.50
N ILE A 123 -1.17 -4.67 -5.23
CA ILE A 123 -0.48 -3.86 -4.22
C ILE A 123 -0.56 -2.38 -4.56
N GLN A 124 -0.33 -2.02 -5.83
CA GLN A 124 -0.43 -0.63 -6.30
C GLN A 124 -1.83 -0.06 -6.11
N THR A 125 -2.86 -0.84 -6.46
CA THR A 125 -4.27 -0.46 -6.25
C THR A 125 -4.59 -0.28 -4.77
N ARG A 126 -4.11 -1.16 -3.90
CA ARG A 126 -4.29 -1.01 -2.46
C ARG A 126 -3.58 0.22 -1.92
N ARG A 127 -2.37 0.51 -2.41
CA ARG A 127 -1.61 1.69 -1.98
C ARG A 127 -2.32 2.99 -2.34
N THR A 128 -2.92 3.09 -3.52
CA THR A 128 -3.71 4.29 -3.89
C THR A 128 -4.94 4.44 -3.01
N GLN A 129 -5.65 3.35 -2.70
CA GLN A 129 -6.79 3.36 -1.79
C GLN A 129 -6.39 3.77 -0.36
N VAL A 130 -5.31 3.22 0.19
CA VAL A 130 -4.80 3.57 1.53
C VAL A 130 -4.40 5.04 1.58
N ARG A 131 -3.73 5.56 0.54
CA ARG A 131 -3.40 6.98 0.42
C ARG A 131 -4.64 7.87 0.40
N ALA A 132 -5.65 7.52 -0.40
CA ALA A 132 -6.90 8.28 -0.45
C ALA A 132 -7.57 8.34 0.93
N LYS A 133 -7.73 7.19 1.59
CA LYS A 133 -8.29 7.12 2.96
C LYS A 133 -7.45 7.91 3.97
N ALA A 134 -6.11 7.89 3.86
CA ALA A 134 -5.23 8.67 4.73
C ALA A 134 -5.42 10.17 4.52
N THR A 135 -5.62 10.63 3.28
CA THR A 135 -5.91 12.05 3.00
C THR A 135 -7.29 12.47 3.51
N GLU A 136 -8.31 11.65 3.34
CA GLU A 136 -9.67 11.91 3.85
C GLU A 136 -9.70 11.96 5.38
N ALA A 137 -9.01 11.04 6.06
CA ALA A 137 -8.89 11.02 7.51
C ALA A 137 -8.16 12.27 8.04
N LYS A 138 -7.11 12.73 7.36
CA LYS A 138 -6.40 13.98 7.69
C LYS A 138 -7.31 15.20 7.50
N ALA A 139 -8.04 15.28 6.39
CA ALA A 139 -8.97 16.38 6.10
C ALA A 139 -10.11 16.46 7.13
N THR A 140 -10.70 15.33 7.51
CA THR A 140 -11.78 15.24 8.51
C THR A 140 -11.32 15.70 9.89
N ARG A 141 -10.09 15.31 10.28
CA ARG A 141 -9.46 15.76 11.53
C ARG A 141 -9.19 17.26 11.53
N ALA A 142 -8.64 17.80 10.44
CA ALA A 142 -8.39 19.24 10.31
C ALA A 142 -9.68 20.05 10.43
N ASN A 143 -10.76 19.60 9.79
CA ASN A 143 -12.06 20.26 9.86
C ASN A 143 -12.68 20.18 11.28
N THR A 144 -12.55 19.05 11.97
CA THR A 144 -13.03 18.88 13.36
C THR A 144 -12.23 19.73 14.35
N GLN A 145 -10.91 19.86 14.15
CA GLN A 145 -10.05 20.72 14.96
C GLN A 145 -10.35 22.21 14.72
N GLN A 146 -10.56 22.63 13.47
CA GLN A 146 -10.99 23.98 13.14
C GLN A 146 -12.37 24.31 13.70
N ALA A 147 -13.32 23.36 13.64
CA ALA A 147 -14.60 23.51 14.28
C ALA A 147 -14.43 23.71 15.80
N LYS A 148 -13.69 22.83 16.50
CA LYS A 148 -13.42 22.98 17.94
C LYS A 148 -12.76 24.32 18.28
N GLN A 149 -11.75 24.76 17.54
CA GLN A 149 -11.14 26.08 17.75
C GLN A 149 -12.12 27.23 17.50
N ARG A 150 -13.05 27.09 16.53
CA ARG A 150 -14.12 28.05 16.27
C ARG A 150 -15.16 28.07 17.39
N TRP A 151 -15.52 26.93 17.97
CA TRP A 151 -16.41 26.84 19.16
C TRP A 151 -15.73 27.40 20.40
N GLU A 152 -14.44 27.10 20.61
CA GLU A 152 -13.62 27.63 21.71
C GLU A 152 -13.44 29.15 21.60
N THR A 153 -13.18 29.69 20.40
CA THR A 153 -13.10 31.15 20.17
C THR A 153 -14.46 31.85 20.27
N PHE A 154 -15.57 31.19 19.92
CA PHE A 154 -16.92 31.74 20.10
C PHE A 154 -17.31 31.83 21.59
N GLY A 155 -16.94 30.83 22.39
CA GLY A 155 -17.21 30.81 23.84
C GLY A 155 -16.45 31.89 24.63
N TRP A 156 -15.25 32.27 24.19
CA TRP A 156 -14.49 33.36 24.81
C TRP A 156 -14.90 34.75 24.31
N ASN A 157 -15.26 34.91 23.03
CA ASN A 157 -15.65 36.21 22.44
C ASN A 157 -17.11 36.61 22.77
N GLN A 158 -17.95 35.68 23.24
CA GLN A 158 -19.27 36.03 23.77
C GLN A 158 -19.23 36.68 25.17
N SER A 159 -18.09 36.67 25.86
CA SER A 159 -17.94 37.42 27.12
C SER A 159 -17.72 38.93 26.93
N SER A 160 -17.61 39.40 25.68
CA SER A 160 -17.26 40.79 25.39
C SER A 160 -18.20 41.54 24.44
N ASN A 161 -19.24 40.91 23.88
CA ASN A 161 -20.19 41.67 23.05
C ASN A 161 -21.52 40.94 22.78
N SER A 162 -22.52 41.13 23.65
CA SER A 162 -23.92 41.00 23.23
C SER A 162 -24.81 41.97 24.00
N ASN A 163 -25.07 43.10 23.34
CA ASN A 163 -26.26 43.91 23.47
C ASN A 163 -27.49 42.98 23.56
N THR A 164 -28.06 42.82 24.76
CA THR A 164 -29.30 42.05 25.00
C THR A 164 -30.46 43.05 25.08
N PRO A 165 -31.64 42.77 24.47
CA PRO A 165 -32.78 43.65 24.59
C PRO A 165 -33.39 43.59 26.00
N SER A 166 -33.37 44.74 26.67
CA SER A 166 -34.36 45.26 27.63
C SER A 166 -35.00 44.29 28.63
N GLY A 167 -34.53 44.31 29.89
CA GLY A 167 -35.44 44.13 31.03
C GLY A 167 -34.87 43.62 32.35
N ALA A 168 -33.77 42.86 32.35
CA ALA A 168 -33.37 42.09 33.54
C ALA A 168 -32.13 42.62 34.31
N ASP A 169 -31.26 43.43 33.70
CA ASP A 169 -29.93 43.76 34.27
C ASP A 169 -29.85 45.05 35.10
N SER A 170 -30.95 45.75 35.37
CA SER A 170 -30.89 47.06 36.05
C SER A 170 -30.41 47.00 37.52
N LEU A 171 -30.63 45.88 38.21
CA LEU A 171 -30.24 45.72 39.63
C LEU A 171 -28.77 45.33 39.78
N ASP A 172 -28.31 44.39 38.95
CA ASP A 172 -26.91 43.95 38.96
C ASP A 172 -25.95 45.06 38.53
N GLU A 173 -26.34 45.90 37.57
CA GLU A 173 -25.54 47.07 37.21
C GLU A 173 -25.45 48.11 38.34
N LYS A 174 -26.51 48.28 39.13
CA LYS A 174 -26.50 49.20 40.28
C LYS A 174 -25.59 48.69 41.40
N PHE A 175 -25.62 47.39 41.67
CA PHE A 175 -24.72 46.77 42.66
C PHE A 175 -23.26 46.88 42.21
N ARG A 176 -22.96 46.56 40.95
CA ARG A 176 -21.59 46.67 40.41
C ARG A 176 -21.03 48.09 40.47
N ARG A 177 -21.86 49.10 40.19
CA ARG A 177 -21.43 50.50 40.33
C ARG A 177 -21.17 50.87 41.78
N TRP A 178 -22.04 50.44 42.69
CA TRP A 178 -21.88 50.72 44.12
C TRP A 178 -20.62 50.06 44.70
N GLU A 179 -20.35 48.79 44.36
CA GLU A 179 -19.14 48.07 44.80
C GLU A 179 -17.86 48.70 44.25
N MET A 180 -17.87 49.14 42.99
CA MET A 180 -16.73 49.82 42.38
C MET A 180 -16.45 51.20 43.01
N ASP A 181 -17.50 51.95 43.34
CA ASP A 181 -17.37 53.22 44.05
C ASP A 181 -16.82 53.01 45.47
N GLU A 182 -17.23 51.93 46.15
CA GLU A 182 -16.73 51.58 47.49
C GLU A 182 -15.24 51.18 47.47
N GLU A 183 -14.82 50.38 46.48
CA GLU A 183 -13.41 50.02 46.27
C GLU A 183 -12.54 51.26 45.94
N LEU A 184 -13.06 52.19 45.14
CA LEU A 184 -12.39 53.45 44.84
C LEU A 184 -12.24 54.34 46.08
N GLU A 185 -13.25 54.41 46.95
CA GLU A 185 -13.14 55.12 48.22
C GLU A 185 -12.15 54.46 49.17
N GLN A 186 -12.11 53.13 49.24
CA GLN A 186 -11.10 52.41 50.03
C GLN A 186 -9.69 52.66 49.52
N MET A 187 -9.46 52.61 48.20
CA MET A 187 -8.16 52.94 47.61
C MET A 187 -7.75 54.39 47.85
N LYS A 188 -8.69 55.35 47.74
CA LYS A 188 -8.43 56.75 48.06
C LYS A 188 -8.08 56.96 49.54
N ARG A 189 -8.72 56.25 50.47
CA ARG A 189 -8.36 56.28 51.89
C ARG A 189 -7.00 55.66 52.17
N ASN A 190 -6.63 54.60 51.46
CA ASN A 190 -5.35 53.91 51.64
C ASN A 190 -4.16 54.66 51.00
N MET A 191 -4.39 55.53 50.02
CA MET A 191 -3.36 56.40 49.43
C MET A 191 -3.23 57.78 50.10
N GLY A 192 -4.04 58.06 51.13
CA GLY A 192 -4.06 59.32 51.89
C GLY A 192 -3.46 59.24 53.30
N ARG A 193 -2.61 58.25 53.59
CA ARG A 193 -1.78 58.19 54.80
C ARG A 193 -0.31 58.04 54.45
#